data_AF-A0A7C5M8L3-F1
#
_entry.id   AF-A0A7C5M8L3-F1
#
_cell.length_a   1.000
_cell.length_b   1.000
_cell.length_c   1.000
_cell.angle_alpha   90.00
_cell.angle_beta   90.00
_cell.angle_gamma   90.00
#
_symmetry.space_group_name_H-M   'P 1'
#
loop_
_entity.id
_entity.type
_entity.pdbx_description
1 polymer ?
#
loop_
_entity_poly.entity_id
_entity_poly.type
_entity_poly.pdbx_seq_one_letter_code
_entity_poly.pdbx_strand_id
1 'polypeptide(L)'
;MQSSSVLLTSVHDTPFPKGCWMSGVVGHLMYAILGAKAARARGVRVDLIVDRHQDSYLCGAYLGCDIQTLPEAICIDTGEPVGYGTVPLDRSPLTGGPVRPWTLEHAGRSYRPRDIHRLLYGRAHLVFGWAGAERVHTVPWEHLADYAADVFHDALHLYAPGERQLAYLFGWLTHIVGDSLIKSVRPGIDLNLIDGKYTAKNRPIQDLVTFHEIGRKELGLRWDDLLADMAAAPVEPIQLHYMRVTKPQGRLATSFSNAWDPELQSLAKRVCAENRAYQRVRTARLLKKYRLVQRDGEWHCSQELSAASGGLTYSEMVKAAERAGFRRALWQMGEAVAKLIIDVVERVPELAERLRGASNVSWEELERRWKRP
;
A
#
# COMPACT_ATOMS: atom_id res chain seq x y z
N MET A 1 -4.62 -48.89 -21.90
CA MET A 1 -3.23 -48.61 -21.48
C MET A 1 -2.86 -47.21 -21.97
N GLN A 2 -2.47 -46.35 -21.02
CA GLN A 2 -1.76 -45.05 -21.13
C GLN A 2 -2.43 -43.97 -22.00
N SER A 3 -3.17 -43.01 -21.42
CA SER A 3 -2.75 -41.89 -20.54
C SER A 3 -1.82 -40.88 -21.22
N SER A 4 -2.31 -39.66 -21.40
CA SER A 4 -1.52 -38.43 -21.43
C SER A 4 -2.42 -37.28 -20.95
N SER A 5 -2.60 -37.20 -19.64
CA SER A 5 -3.11 -36.00 -18.98
C SER A 5 -1.99 -34.97 -18.90
N VAL A 6 -2.16 -33.83 -19.56
CA VAL A 6 -1.33 -32.65 -19.32
C VAL A 6 -1.64 -32.14 -17.93
N LEU A 7 -0.71 -32.35 -17.00
CA LEU A 7 -0.73 -31.79 -15.66
C LEU A 7 -0.61 -30.26 -15.75
N LEU A 8 -1.75 -29.58 -15.63
CA LEU A 8 -1.80 -28.18 -15.18
C LEU A 8 -1.37 -28.18 -13.71
N THR A 9 -0.10 -27.93 -13.45
CA THR A 9 0.40 -27.63 -12.10
C THR A 9 -0.23 -26.32 -11.63
N SER A 10 -1.13 -26.43 -10.66
CA SER A 10 -1.74 -25.27 -10.01
C SER A 10 -0.67 -24.44 -9.30
N VAL A 11 -0.70 -23.13 -9.49
CA VAL A 11 0.23 -22.16 -8.87
C VAL A 11 -0.21 -21.83 -7.41
N HIS A 12 -1.05 -22.67 -6.78
CA HIS A 12 -1.74 -22.33 -5.54
C HIS A 12 -1.11 -22.88 -4.24
N ASP A 13 0.00 -23.61 -4.31
CA ASP A 13 0.56 -24.34 -3.16
C ASP A 13 1.93 -23.83 -2.66
N THR A 14 2.19 -22.52 -2.67
CA THR A 14 3.27 -21.97 -1.84
C THR A 14 2.71 -21.46 -0.51
N PRO A 15 2.99 -22.14 0.63
CA PRO A 15 2.68 -21.57 1.93
C PRO A 15 3.47 -20.26 2.10
N PHE A 16 2.75 -19.17 2.38
CA PHE A 16 3.34 -17.86 2.67
C PHE A 16 4.46 -18.02 3.72
N PRO A 17 5.70 -17.58 3.43
CA PRO A 17 6.81 -17.70 4.38
C PRO A 17 6.47 -17.00 5.70
N LYS A 18 6.73 -17.67 6.82
CA LYS A 18 6.64 -17.09 8.17
C LYS A 18 7.72 -16.01 8.31
N GLY A 19 7.32 -14.74 8.22
CA GLY A 19 8.22 -13.60 8.42
C GLY A 19 7.75 -12.34 7.68
N CYS A 20 6.84 -11.59 8.30
CA CYS A 20 6.51 -10.17 8.06
C CYS A 20 6.85 -9.59 6.66
N TRP A 21 5.98 -9.81 5.69
CA TRP A 21 5.95 -9.09 4.41
C TRP A 21 5.08 -7.84 4.54
N MET A 22 5.59 -6.79 5.18
CA MET A 22 4.82 -5.54 5.34
C MET A 22 5.35 -4.44 4.47
N SER A 23 4.56 -4.00 3.51
CA SER A 23 4.98 -2.99 2.56
C SER A 23 5.34 -1.67 3.24
N GLY A 24 6.30 -0.97 2.65
CA GLY A 24 6.78 0.31 3.13
C GLY A 24 5.82 1.41 2.73
N VAL A 25 5.43 2.28 3.68
CA VAL A 25 4.64 3.48 3.37
C VAL A 25 5.32 4.33 2.29
N VAL A 26 6.65 4.44 2.34
CA VAL A 26 7.45 5.18 1.35
C VAL A 26 7.31 4.56 -0.05
N GLY A 27 7.38 3.24 -0.14
CA GLY A 27 7.16 2.50 -1.39
C GLY A 27 5.77 2.77 -1.96
N HIS A 28 4.72 2.56 -1.17
CA HIS A 28 3.33 2.77 -1.64
C HIS A 28 3.04 4.20 -2.08
N LEU A 29 3.52 5.20 -1.33
CA LEU A 29 3.37 6.60 -1.73
C LEU A 29 4.10 6.88 -3.04
N MET A 30 5.31 6.32 -3.22
CA MET A 30 6.04 6.44 -4.48
C MET A 30 5.26 5.77 -5.63
N TYR A 31 4.73 4.56 -5.43
CA TYR A 31 3.93 3.87 -6.45
C TYR A 31 2.73 4.72 -6.87
N ALA A 32 2.08 5.40 -5.91
CA ALA A 32 0.95 6.28 -6.16
C ALA A 32 1.36 7.50 -7.00
N ILE A 33 2.46 8.15 -6.62
CA ILE A 33 2.98 9.33 -7.34
C ILE A 33 3.36 8.96 -8.78
N LEU A 34 4.04 7.82 -8.97
CA LEU A 34 4.44 7.35 -10.30
C LEU A 34 3.22 6.89 -11.12
N GLY A 35 2.27 6.19 -10.50
CA GLY A 35 1.03 5.72 -11.15
C GLY A 35 0.17 6.87 -11.66
N ALA A 36 -0.02 7.93 -10.86
CA ALA A 36 -0.76 9.12 -11.29
C ALA A 36 -0.06 9.83 -12.46
N LYS A 37 1.27 9.96 -12.41
CA LYS A 37 2.06 10.52 -13.52
C LYS A 37 1.94 9.69 -14.80
N ALA A 38 2.01 8.37 -14.68
CA ALA A 38 1.89 7.45 -15.82
C ALA A 38 0.47 7.41 -16.40
N ALA A 39 -0.58 7.53 -15.57
CA ALA A 39 -1.97 7.65 -16.03
C ALA A 39 -2.19 8.97 -16.79
N ARG A 40 -1.68 10.09 -16.25
CA ARG A 40 -1.72 11.40 -16.92
C ARG A 40 -1.03 11.36 -18.27
N ALA A 41 0.14 10.72 -18.36
CA ALA A 41 0.89 10.62 -19.60
C ALA A 41 0.14 9.83 -20.69
N ARG A 42 -0.77 8.94 -20.29
CA ARG A 42 -1.69 8.20 -21.17
C ARG A 42 -3.02 8.91 -21.43
N GLY A 43 -3.14 10.18 -21.04
CA GLY A 43 -4.33 11.00 -21.31
C GLY A 43 -5.45 10.86 -20.29
N VAL A 44 -5.29 10.08 -19.21
CA VAL A 44 -6.27 10.03 -18.12
C VAL A 44 -5.88 11.02 -17.02
N ARG A 45 -6.65 12.11 -16.90
CA ARG A 45 -6.33 13.25 -16.05
C ARG A 45 -6.72 13.06 -14.57
N VAL A 46 -6.31 11.95 -13.97
CA VAL A 46 -6.52 11.72 -12.52
C VAL A 46 -5.94 12.82 -11.64
N ASP A 47 -4.95 13.57 -12.15
CA ASP A 47 -4.38 14.76 -11.50
C ASP A 47 -5.43 15.83 -11.16
N LEU A 48 -6.51 15.95 -11.93
CA LEU A 48 -7.60 16.90 -11.65
C LEU A 48 -8.28 16.67 -10.29
N ILE A 49 -8.27 15.42 -9.82
CA ILE A 49 -8.83 15.00 -8.53
C ILE A 49 -7.70 14.83 -7.50
N VAL A 50 -6.63 14.13 -7.88
CA VAL A 50 -5.55 13.74 -6.97
C VAL A 50 -4.79 14.94 -6.43
N ASP A 51 -4.51 15.96 -7.24
CA ASP A 51 -3.73 17.12 -6.77
C ASP A 51 -4.50 17.96 -5.73
N ARG A 52 -5.84 17.97 -5.80
CA ARG A 52 -6.71 18.67 -4.84
C ARG A 52 -6.90 17.89 -3.53
N HIS A 53 -6.76 16.58 -3.58
CA HIS A 53 -7.04 15.65 -2.48
C HIS A 53 -5.88 14.68 -2.27
N GLN A 54 -4.65 15.22 -2.34
CA GLN A 54 -3.43 14.42 -2.30
C GLN A 54 -3.31 13.64 -0.99
N ASP A 55 -3.72 14.23 0.13
CA ASP A 55 -3.75 13.58 1.44
C ASP A 55 -4.63 12.32 1.42
N SER A 56 -5.83 12.41 0.85
CA SER A 56 -6.77 11.29 0.70
C SER A 56 -6.25 10.24 -0.27
N TYR A 57 -5.69 10.66 -1.41
CA TYR A 57 -5.07 9.77 -2.39
C TYR A 57 -3.92 8.95 -1.80
N LEU A 58 -2.97 9.63 -1.15
CA LEU A 58 -1.83 8.94 -0.51
C LEU A 58 -2.28 8.11 0.69
N CYS A 59 -3.33 8.52 1.40
CA CYS A 59 -3.94 7.73 2.45
C CYS A 59 -4.56 6.44 1.91
N GLY A 60 -5.24 6.47 0.76
CA GLY A 60 -5.73 5.27 0.08
C GLY A 60 -4.58 4.37 -0.37
N ALA A 61 -3.50 4.96 -0.90
CA ALA A 61 -2.33 4.22 -1.38
C ALA A 61 -1.61 3.42 -0.30
N TYR A 62 -1.68 3.83 0.95
CA TYR A 62 -1.12 3.09 2.07
C TYR A 62 -2.19 2.46 2.96
N LEU A 63 -2.99 3.27 3.65
CA LEU A 63 -3.94 2.79 4.64
C LEU A 63 -5.27 2.28 4.04
N GLY A 64 -5.38 2.23 2.71
CA GLY A 64 -6.48 1.58 2.00
C GLY A 64 -6.55 0.08 2.24
N CYS A 65 -5.40 -0.61 2.24
CA CYS A 65 -5.35 -2.05 2.51
C CYS A 65 -4.58 -2.40 3.79
N ASP A 66 -3.63 -1.58 4.23
CA ASP A 66 -2.82 -1.82 5.44
C ASP A 66 -3.60 -1.50 6.73
N ILE A 67 -4.79 -2.09 6.85
CA ILE A 67 -5.75 -1.97 7.97
C ILE A 67 -5.12 -2.35 9.33
N GLN A 68 -4.07 -3.16 9.27
CA GLN A 68 -3.25 -3.61 10.39
C GLN A 68 -2.18 -2.60 10.85
N THR A 69 -2.14 -1.37 10.33
CA THR A 69 -1.27 -0.29 10.83
C THR A 69 -1.73 0.12 12.24
N LEU A 70 -1.45 -0.74 13.21
CA LEU A 70 -1.79 -0.66 14.61
C LEU A 70 -0.51 -0.94 15.40
N PRO A 71 -0.41 -0.51 16.66
CA PRO A 71 0.71 -0.92 17.50
C PRO A 71 0.62 -2.41 17.81
N GLU A 72 1.77 -3.09 17.88
CA GLU A 72 1.81 -4.46 18.39
C GLU A 72 1.76 -4.46 19.92
N ALA A 73 2.42 -3.46 20.53
CA ALA A 73 2.68 -3.43 21.95
C ALA A 73 2.66 -1.99 22.51
N ILE A 74 2.66 -1.90 23.83
CA ILE A 74 2.88 -0.68 24.60
C ILE A 74 4.23 -0.80 25.31
N CYS A 75 5.09 0.20 25.17
CA CYS A 75 6.30 0.32 25.98
C CYS A 75 5.91 0.59 27.43
N ILE A 76 6.34 -0.26 28.37
CA ILE A 76 5.95 -0.13 29.78
C ILE A 76 6.53 1.16 30.39
N ASP A 77 7.77 1.51 30.03
CA ASP A 77 8.48 2.66 30.61
C ASP A 77 7.87 4.01 30.21
N THR A 78 7.30 4.10 29.00
CA THR A 78 6.81 5.38 28.42
C THR A 78 5.29 5.44 28.29
N GLY A 79 4.62 4.29 28.36
CA GLY A 79 3.20 4.17 28.01
C GLY A 79 2.91 4.32 26.50
N GLU A 80 3.91 4.53 25.66
CA GLU A 80 3.70 4.78 24.24
C GLU A 80 3.39 3.50 23.45
N PRO A 81 2.49 3.57 22.45
CA PRO A 81 2.27 2.50 21.50
C PRO A 81 3.48 2.32 20.59
N VAL A 82 3.93 1.08 20.38
CA VAL A 82 5.14 0.74 19.62
C VAL A 82 4.95 -0.52 18.76
N GLY A 83 5.87 -0.72 17.82
CA GLY A 83 5.86 -1.86 16.90
C GLY A 83 4.94 -1.66 15.70
N TYR A 84 4.52 -2.75 15.10
CA TYR A 84 3.52 -2.73 14.04
C TYR A 84 2.76 -4.04 14.08
N GLY A 85 1.44 -3.96 13.98
CA GLY A 85 0.54 -5.09 14.14
C GLY A 85 0.98 -6.31 13.33
N THR A 86 0.93 -7.47 13.97
CA THR A 86 1.34 -8.80 13.46
C THR A 86 2.84 -9.09 13.49
N VAL A 87 3.70 -8.08 13.70
CA VAL A 87 5.15 -8.27 13.85
C VAL A 87 5.47 -8.49 15.33
N PRO A 88 6.00 -9.66 15.74
CA PRO A 88 6.42 -9.87 17.11
C PRO A 88 7.38 -8.77 17.59
N LEU A 89 7.19 -8.32 18.82
CA LEU A 89 8.04 -7.33 19.46
C LEU A 89 8.24 -7.70 20.93
N ASP A 90 9.46 -8.09 21.28
CA ASP A 90 9.78 -8.55 22.63
C ASP A 90 10.33 -7.42 23.53
N ARG A 91 10.81 -6.32 22.93
CA ARG A 91 11.39 -5.16 23.63
C ARG A 91 11.01 -3.85 22.98
N SER A 92 11.00 -2.78 23.77
CA SER A 92 10.65 -1.45 23.30
C SER A 92 11.73 -0.91 22.37
N PRO A 93 11.39 -0.44 21.15
CA PRO A 93 12.35 0.24 20.29
C PRO A 93 12.72 1.64 20.81
N LEU A 94 12.01 2.15 21.82
CA LEU A 94 12.27 3.47 22.40
C LEU A 94 13.31 3.40 23.53
N THR A 95 13.23 2.37 24.39
CA THR A 95 14.03 2.27 25.62
C THR A 95 14.88 0.99 25.71
N GLY A 96 14.62 -0.01 24.86
CA GLY A 96 15.16 -1.37 25.02
C GLY A 96 14.51 -2.17 26.16
N GLY A 97 13.60 -1.56 26.92
CA GLY A 97 12.90 -2.14 28.07
C GLY A 97 11.73 -3.05 27.69
N PRO A 98 10.98 -3.53 28.69
CA PRO A 98 9.88 -4.46 28.48
C PRO A 98 8.69 -3.81 27.77
N VAL A 99 7.92 -4.64 27.08
CA VAL A 99 6.67 -4.25 26.42
C VAL A 99 5.52 -5.13 26.90
N ARG A 100 4.31 -4.58 26.87
CA ARG A 100 3.09 -5.36 27.05
C ARG A 100 2.27 -5.40 25.76
N PRO A 101 1.54 -6.48 25.49
CA PRO A 101 0.74 -6.57 24.26
C PRO A 101 -0.33 -5.44 24.17
N TRP A 102 -0.51 -4.81 22.99
CA TRP A 102 -1.56 -3.80 22.74
C TRP A 102 -2.88 -4.44 22.26
N THR A 103 -4.02 -4.06 22.83
CA THR A 103 -5.35 -4.53 22.41
C THR A 103 -6.27 -3.38 22.04
N LEU A 104 -7.21 -3.67 21.13
CA LEU A 104 -8.36 -2.82 20.88
C LEU A 104 -9.59 -3.39 21.61
N GLU A 105 -10.18 -2.59 22.50
CA GLU A 105 -11.46 -2.91 23.12
C GLU A 105 -12.60 -2.34 22.28
N HIS A 106 -13.54 -3.19 21.87
CA HIS A 106 -14.72 -2.79 21.11
C HIS A 106 -15.90 -3.73 21.39
N ALA A 107 -17.07 -3.17 21.69
CA ALA A 107 -18.30 -3.92 21.96
C ALA A 107 -18.13 -5.06 22.98
N GLY A 108 -17.37 -4.81 24.06
CA GLY A 108 -17.14 -5.80 25.13
C GLY A 108 -16.18 -6.94 24.75
N ARG A 109 -15.49 -6.84 23.60
CA ARG A 109 -14.47 -7.80 23.15
C ARG A 109 -13.12 -7.11 23.00
N SER A 110 -12.06 -7.87 23.28
CA SER A 110 -10.67 -7.46 23.11
C SER A 110 -10.10 -8.08 21.84
N TYR A 111 -9.43 -7.27 21.02
CA TYR A 111 -8.85 -7.70 19.75
C TYR A 111 -7.34 -7.42 19.72
N ARG A 112 -6.54 -8.44 19.41
CA ARG A 112 -5.13 -8.24 19.03
C ARG A 112 -5.05 -7.76 17.58
N PRO A 113 -3.96 -7.10 17.17
CA PRO A 113 -3.72 -6.78 15.76
C PRO A 113 -3.81 -8.00 14.82
N ARG A 114 -3.41 -9.19 15.30
CA ARG A 114 -3.54 -10.45 14.54
C ARG A 114 -4.99 -10.88 14.32
N ASP A 115 -5.87 -10.61 15.28
CA ASP A 115 -7.30 -10.91 15.14
C ASP A 115 -7.93 -9.96 14.12
N ILE A 116 -7.60 -8.67 14.21
CA ILE A 116 -8.03 -7.65 13.24
C ILE A 116 -7.53 -7.99 11.83
N HIS A 117 -6.26 -8.37 11.70
CA HIS A 117 -5.70 -8.82 10.43
C HIS A 117 -6.49 -10.02 9.86
N ARG A 118 -6.75 -11.04 10.68
CA ARG A 118 -7.53 -12.21 10.23
C ARG A 118 -8.92 -11.82 9.72
N LEU A 119 -9.59 -10.87 10.37
CA LEU A 119 -10.95 -10.46 10.04
C LEU A 119 -11.04 -9.53 8.83
N LEU A 120 -10.07 -8.62 8.65
CA LEU A 120 -10.20 -7.47 7.73
C LEU A 120 -9.14 -7.41 6.62
N TYR A 121 -8.02 -8.13 6.72
CA TYR A 121 -6.91 -7.95 5.78
C TYR A 121 -7.26 -8.41 4.35
N GLY A 122 -7.86 -9.60 4.20
CA GLY A 122 -8.35 -10.10 2.91
C GLY A 122 -9.44 -9.21 2.31
N ARG A 123 -10.32 -8.66 3.15
CA ARG A 123 -11.38 -7.72 2.75
C ARG A 123 -10.81 -6.43 2.16
N ALA A 124 -9.69 -5.94 2.69
CA ALA A 124 -9.08 -4.70 2.22
C ALA A 124 -8.20 -4.88 0.97
N HIS A 125 -7.54 -6.04 0.82
CA HIS A 125 -6.66 -6.37 -0.32
C HIS A 125 -7.40 -6.99 -1.51
N LEU A 126 -8.57 -7.60 -1.28
CA LEU A 126 -9.44 -8.30 -2.24
C LEU A 126 -8.85 -9.53 -2.92
N VAL A 127 -7.71 -9.36 -3.60
CA VAL A 127 -7.11 -10.35 -4.52
C VAL A 127 -6.16 -11.33 -3.81
N PHE A 128 -5.88 -11.09 -2.53
CA PHE A 128 -5.19 -12.01 -1.62
C PHE A 128 -5.49 -11.63 -0.16
N GLY A 129 -4.93 -12.37 0.80
CA GLY A 129 -4.99 -12.02 2.23
C GLY A 129 -6.16 -12.65 3.00
N TRP A 130 -7.09 -13.33 2.31
CA TRP A 130 -8.13 -14.14 2.92
C TRP A 130 -7.56 -15.41 3.57
N ALA A 131 -8.09 -15.80 4.73
CA ALA A 131 -7.59 -16.91 5.52
C ALA A 131 -8.46 -18.18 5.36
N GLY A 132 -7.82 -19.35 5.33
CA GLY A 132 -8.51 -20.64 5.36
C GLY A 132 -9.61 -20.79 4.30
N ALA A 133 -10.82 -21.13 4.75
CA ALA A 133 -11.99 -21.32 3.89
C ALA A 133 -12.47 -20.02 3.21
N GLU A 134 -12.15 -18.84 3.77
CA GLU A 134 -12.57 -17.54 3.21
C GLU A 134 -11.83 -17.19 1.92
N ARG A 135 -10.82 -17.96 1.50
CA ARG A 135 -10.13 -17.75 0.22
C ARG A 135 -11.07 -17.79 -0.99
N VAL A 136 -12.24 -18.43 -0.87
CA VAL A 136 -13.31 -18.40 -1.88
C VAL A 136 -13.86 -16.99 -2.14
N HIS A 137 -13.62 -16.04 -1.24
CA HIS A 137 -14.03 -14.64 -1.37
C HIS A 137 -13.02 -13.75 -2.11
N THR A 138 -11.88 -14.32 -2.49
CA THR A 138 -10.85 -13.63 -3.27
C THR A 138 -11.43 -13.12 -4.58
N VAL A 139 -11.23 -11.84 -4.88
CA VAL A 139 -11.56 -11.28 -6.19
C VAL A 139 -10.47 -11.72 -7.17
N PRO A 140 -10.79 -12.48 -8.23
CA PRO A 140 -9.80 -12.83 -9.22
C PRO A 140 -9.25 -11.57 -9.91
N TRP A 141 -7.97 -11.57 -10.27
CA TRP A 141 -7.29 -10.36 -10.79
C TRP A 141 -7.92 -9.84 -12.07
N GLU A 142 -8.36 -10.74 -12.93
CA GLU A 142 -9.08 -10.47 -14.16
C GLU A 142 -10.40 -9.70 -13.94
N HIS A 143 -10.98 -9.81 -12.74
CA HIS A 143 -12.20 -9.11 -12.33
C HIS A 143 -11.92 -7.91 -11.41
N LEU A 144 -10.65 -7.60 -11.12
CA LEU A 144 -10.30 -6.48 -10.24
C LEU A 144 -10.77 -5.13 -10.81
N ALA A 145 -10.64 -4.92 -12.11
CA ALA A 145 -11.10 -3.69 -12.76
C ALA A 145 -12.63 -3.55 -12.70
N ASP A 146 -13.36 -4.66 -12.82
CA ASP A 146 -14.84 -4.66 -12.73
C ASP A 146 -15.29 -4.37 -11.30
N TYR A 147 -14.68 -5.03 -10.31
CA TYR A 147 -14.93 -4.77 -8.89
C TYR A 147 -14.67 -3.30 -8.54
N ALA A 148 -13.52 -2.78 -8.96
CA ALA A 148 -13.16 -1.40 -8.72
C ALA A 148 -14.12 -0.43 -9.43
N ALA A 149 -14.49 -0.69 -10.68
CA ALA A 149 -15.45 0.14 -11.40
C ALA A 149 -16.80 0.24 -10.68
N ASP A 150 -17.29 -0.88 -10.14
CA ASP A 150 -18.52 -0.89 -9.34
C ASP A 150 -18.38 -0.09 -8.04
N VAL A 151 -17.23 -0.15 -7.37
CA VAL A 151 -16.94 0.70 -6.20
C VAL A 151 -16.93 2.19 -6.57
N PHE A 152 -16.29 2.55 -7.69
CA PHE A 152 -16.26 3.95 -8.17
C PHE A 152 -17.64 4.46 -8.53
N HIS A 153 -18.44 3.64 -9.23
CA HIS A 153 -19.83 3.96 -9.51
C HIS A 153 -20.61 4.17 -8.21
N ASP A 154 -20.52 3.24 -7.26
CA ASP A 154 -21.22 3.37 -5.98
C ASP A 154 -20.77 4.61 -5.18
N ALA A 155 -19.48 4.99 -5.25
CA ALA A 155 -18.99 6.22 -4.65
C ALA A 155 -19.66 7.47 -5.26
N LEU A 156 -19.90 7.49 -6.57
CA LEU A 156 -20.56 8.60 -7.26
C LEU A 156 -22.05 8.73 -6.92
N HIS A 157 -22.74 7.62 -6.63
CA HIS A 157 -24.20 7.61 -6.50
C HIS A 157 -24.73 7.39 -5.07
N LEU A 158 -23.99 6.70 -4.20
CA LEU A 158 -24.45 6.35 -2.84
C LEU A 158 -23.83 7.23 -1.75
N TYR A 159 -22.73 7.91 -2.05
CA TYR A 159 -21.99 8.73 -1.10
C TYR A 159 -22.11 10.21 -1.44
N ALA A 160 -21.83 11.07 -0.47
CA ALA A 160 -21.98 12.51 -0.62
C ALA A 160 -21.17 13.04 -1.83
N PRO A 161 -21.68 14.05 -2.54
CA PRO A 161 -20.95 14.63 -3.68
C PRO A 161 -19.59 15.15 -3.20
N GLY A 162 -18.52 14.58 -3.74
CA GLY A 162 -17.15 14.93 -3.35
C GLY A 162 -16.09 14.11 -4.08
N GLU A 163 -15.01 14.78 -4.47
CA GLU A 163 -13.88 14.17 -5.19
C GLU A 163 -12.91 13.44 -4.23
N ARG A 164 -12.96 13.73 -2.93
CA ARG A 164 -12.05 13.18 -1.92
C ARG A 164 -12.08 11.66 -1.80
N GLN A 165 -13.26 11.06 -1.87
CA GLN A 165 -13.43 9.60 -1.86
C GLN A 165 -12.96 8.97 -3.18
N LEU A 166 -13.10 9.66 -4.32
CA LEU A 166 -12.55 9.19 -5.60
C LEU A 166 -11.01 9.20 -5.56
N ALA A 167 -10.42 10.27 -5.00
CA ALA A 167 -8.99 10.33 -4.75
C ALA A 167 -8.53 9.15 -3.87
N TYR A 168 -9.25 8.87 -2.78
CA TYR A 168 -8.95 7.73 -1.92
C TYR A 168 -8.99 6.39 -2.68
N LEU A 169 -10.00 6.18 -3.51
CA LEU A 169 -10.14 4.97 -4.31
C LEU A 169 -9.00 4.79 -5.31
N PHE A 170 -8.56 5.85 -6.01
CA PHE A 170 -7.39 5.77 -6.88
C PHE A 170 -6.13 5.38 -6.11
N GLY A 171 -5.99 5.89 -4.88
CA GLY A 171 -4.94 5.49 -3.96
C GLY A 171 -5.05 4.01 -3.64
N TRP A 172 -6.23 3.55 -3.23
CA TRP A 172 -6.48 2.16 -2.88
C TRP A 172 -6.16 1.18 -4.03
N LEU A 173 -6.47 1.52 -5.29
CA LEU A 173 -6.05 0.74 -6.45
C LEU A 173 -4.52 0.59 -6.53
N THR A 174 -3.79 1.68 -6.26
CA THR A 174 -2.32 1.66 -6.18
C THR A 174 -1.85 0.66 -5.13
N HIS A 175 -2.50 0.61 -3.97
CA HIS A 175 -2.11 -0.32 -2.92
C HIS A 175 -2.24 -1.77 -3.40
N ILE A 176 -3.41 -2.14 -3.92
CA ILE A 176 -3.68 -3.51 -4.39
C ILE A 176 -2.65 -3.94 -5.42
N VAL A 177 -2.38 -3.10 -6.42
CA VAL A 177 -1.39 -3.38 -7.47
C VAL A 177 0.02 -3.48 -6.87
N GLY A 178 0.41 -2.48 -6.08
CA GLY A 178 1.71 -2.39 -5.44
C GLY A 178 2.07 -3.66 -4.69
N ASP A 179 1.17 -4.06 -3.80
CA ASP A 179 1.35 -5.22 -2.96
C ASP A 179 1.30 -6.53 -3.75
N SER A 180 0.42 -6.62 -4.75
CA SER A 180 0.32 -7.81 -5.59
C SER A 180 1.62 -8.07 -6.36
N LEU A 181 2.26 -7.02 -6.86
CA LEU A 181 3.49 -7.15 -7.66
C LEU A 181 4.75 -7.33 -6.81
N ILE A 182 4.90 -6.53 -5.74
CA ILE A 182 6.10 -6.58 -4.89
C ILE A 182 6.18 -7.87 -4.08
N LYS A 183 5.03 -8.40 -3.61
CA LYS A 183 4.95 -9.67 -2.88
C LYS A 183 4.86 -10.88 -3.81
N SER A 184 4.97 -10.67 -5.12
CA SER A 184 4.87 -11.72 -6.15
C SER A 184 3.58 -12.53 -6.14
N VAL A 185 2.48 -11.95 -5.64
CA VAL A 185 1.12 -12.50 -5.85
C VAL A 185 0.77 -12.47 -7.34
N ARG A 186 1.26 -11.44 -8.05
CA ARG A 186 1.22 -11.33 -9.50
C ARG A 186 2.62 -11.04 -10.05
N PRO A 187 2.99 -11.62 -11.20
CA PRO A 187 4.18 -11.20 -11.93
C PRO A 187 3.96 -9.79 -12.51
N GLY A 188 5.03 -9.06 -12.80
CA GLY A 188 4.93 -7.75 -13.46
C GLY A 188 6.02 -6.75 -13.11
N ILE A 189 6.92 -7.07 -12.18
CA ILE A 189 8.12 -6.27 -11.92
C ILE A 189 9.38 -7.15 -11.91
N ASP A 190 10.43 -6.64 -12.53
CA ASP A 190 11.75 -7.23 -12.56
C ASP A 190 12.60 -6.59 -11.46
N LEU A 191 12.65 -7.24 -10.30
CA LEU A 191 13.48 -6.79 -9.19
C LEU A 191 14.03 -7.99 -8.45
N ASN A 192 15.35 -8.04 -8.37
CA ASN A 192 16.08 -8.96 -7.49
C ASN A 192 17.24 -8.17 -6.88
N LEU A 193 17.12 -7.85 -5.59
CA LEU A 193 18.12 -7.11 -4.82
C LEU A 193 19.17 -8.09 -4.27
N ILE A 194 19.45 -8.06 -2.97
CA ILE A 194 20.52 -8.89 -2.38
C ILE A 194 20.15 -10.38 -2.48
N ASP A 195 18.96 -10.71 -2.00
CA ASP A 195 18.50 -12.09 -1.77
C ASP A 195 17.05 -12.33 -2.23
N GLY A 196 16.53 -11.46 -3.10
CA GLY A 196 15.18 -11.59 -3.64
C GLY A 196 14.55 -10.25 -4.06
N LYS A 197 13.30 -10.31 -4.50
CA LYS A 197 12.52 -9.12 -4.89
C LYS A 197 12.15 -8.26 -3.69
N TYR A 198 11.56 -8.90 -2.70
CA TYR A 198 11.06 -8.31 -1.50
C TYR A 198 11.56 -9.25 -0.41
N THR A 199 12.44 -8.79 0.48
CA THR A 199 12.96 -9.51 1.68
C THR A 199 13.06 -8.52 2.82
N ALA A 200 13.12 -9.03 4.06
CA ALA A 200 13.37 -8.17 5.22
C ALA A 200 14.69 -7.38 5.07
N LYS A 201 15.71 -7.97 4.44
CA LYS A 201 17.00 -7.33 4.16
C LYS A 201 16.95 -6.28 3.05
N ASN A 202 16.10 -6.49 2.06
CA ASN A 202 15.98 -5.59 0.92
C ASN A 202 15.10 -4.36 1.23
N ARG A 203 14.22 -4.44 2.23
CA ARG A 203 13.33 -3.33 2.58
C ARG A 203 14.07 -2.03 2.95
N PRO A 204 15.10 -2.03 3.83
CA PRO A 204 15.90 -0.83 4.09
C PRO A 204 16.46 -0.17 2.83
N ILE A 205 16.92 -0.97 1.86
CA ILE A 205 17.46 -0.46 0.58
C ILE A 205 16.34 0.23 -0.20
N GLN A 206 15.22 -0.47 -0.41
CA GLN A 206 14.08 0.06 -1.16
C GLN A 206 13.58 1.37 -0.53
N ASP A 207 13.33 1.37 0.78
CA ASP A 207 12.82 2.55 1.48
C ASP A 207 13.81 3.72 1.40
N LEU A 208 15.10 3.52 1.69
CA LEU A 208 16.08 4.63 1.70
C LEU A 208 16.34 5.21 0.30
N VAL A 209 16.49 4.35 -0.71
CA VAL A 209 16.74 4.80 -2.09
C VAL A 209 15.50 5.50 -2.64
N THR A 210 14.30 4.97 -2.38
CA THR A 210 13.05 5.67 -2.73
C THR A 210 12.93 6.99 -1.99
N PHE A 211 13.27 7.06 -0.71
CA PHE A 211 13.14 8.28 0.09
C PHE A 211 14.10 9.38 -0.37
N HIS A 212 15.40 9.07 -0.47
CA HIS A 212 16.43 10.09 -0.72
C HIS A 212 16.76 10.28 -2.20
N GLU A 213 17.19 9.22 -2.87
CA GLU A 213 17.69 9.34 -4.25
C GLU A 213 16.56 9.71 -5.20
N ILE A 214 15.44 9.00 -5.12
CA ILE A 214 14.34 9.20 -6.07
C ILE A 214 13.38 10.29 -5.56
N GLY A 215 12.92 10.15 -4.32
CA GLY A 215 11.95 11.08 -3.74
C GLY A 215 12.50 12.48 -3.59
N ARG A 216 13.55 12.67 -2.79
CA ARG A 216 14.09 14.01 -2.51
C ARG A 216 14.92 14.57 -3.67
N LYS A 217 15.92 13.85 -4.18
CA LYS A 217 16.85 14.41 -5.17
C LYS A 217 16.23 14.53 -6.57
N GLU A 218 15.59 13.48 -7.07
CA GLU A 218 15.06 13.48 -8.44
C GLU A 218 13.69 14.16 -8.55
N LEU A 219 12.79 13.88 -7.60
CA LEU A 219 11.39 14.34 -7.66
C LEU A 219 11.08 15.55 -6.77
N GLY A 220 12.03 16.00 -5.93
CA GLY A 220 11.83 17.16 -5.05
C GLY A 220 10.74 16.96 -3.99
N LEU A 221 10.45 15.71 -3.60
CA LEU A 221 9.36 15.39 -2.67
C LEU A 221 9.69 15.85 -1.25
N ARG A 222 8.72 16.56 -0.65
CA ARG A 222 8.74 16.94 0.76
C ARG A 222 8.09 15.84 1.61
N TRP A 223 8.82 14.74 1.83
CA TRP A 223 8.30 13.56 2.54
C TRP A 223 7.70 13.86 3.91
N ASP A 224 8.27 14.82 4.64
CA ASP A 224 7.78 15.23 5.95
C ASP A 224 6.33 15.71 5.88
N ASP A 225 5.99 16.55 4.88
CA ASP A 225 4.61 17.02 4.66
C ASP A 225 3.73 15.90 4.12
N LEU A 226 4.17 15.17 3.10
CA LEU A 226 3.38 14.11 2.47
C LEU A 226 2.95 13.03 3.48
N LEU A 227 3.86 12.62 4.38
CA LEU A 227 3.56 11.63 5.41
C LEU A 227 2.72 12.20 6.56
N ALA A 228 2.87 13.48 6.88
CA ALA A 228 2.05 14.15 7.89
C ALA A 228 0.60 14.32 7.41
N ASP A 229 0.41 14.84 6.19
CA ASP A 229 -0.90 15.06 5.58
C ASP A 229 -1.65 13.74 5.39
N MET A 230 -0.97 12.71 4.87
CA MET A 230 -1.53 11.37 4.73
C MET A 230 -1.96 10.77 6.09
N ALA A 231 -1.17 10.98 7.15
CA ALA A 231 -1.52 10.50 8.49
C ALA A 231 -2.65 11.34 9.15
N ALA A 232 -2.80 12.59 8.76
CA ALA A 232 -3.86 13.48 9.23
C ALA A 232 -5.20 13.17 8.55
N ALA A 233 -5.19 12.65 7.32
CA ALA A 233 -6.36 12.36 6.50
C ALA A 233 -7.46 11.58 7.28
N PRO A 234 -8.72 12.03 7.24
CA PRO A 234 -9.84 11.28 7.81
C PRO A 234 -10.02 9.89 7.20
N VAL A 235 -10.84 9.07 7.89
CA VAL A 235 -11.31 7.80 7.35
C VAL A 235 -12.39 8.08 6.32
N GLU A 236 -12.19 7.62 5.09
CA GLU A 236 -13.21 7.73 4.05
C GLU A 236 -14.28 6.64 4.23
N PRO A 237 -15.59 6.98 4.27
CA PRO A 237 -16.66 5.98 4.45
C PRO A 237 -16.65 4.88 3.38
N ILE A 238 -16.20 5.20 2.16
CA ILE A 238 -16.10 4.26 1.04
C ILE A 238 -15.16 3.08 1.33
N GLN A 239 -14.21 3.24 2.27
CA GLN A 239 -13.31 2.17 2.71
C GLN A 239 -14.07 0.92 3.17
N LEU A 240 -15.14 1.13 3.94
CA LEU A 240 -15.95 0.03 4.46
C LEU A 240 -16.76 -0.66 3.36
N HIS A 241 -17.13 0.08 2.32
CA HIS A 241 -17.93 -0.41 1.20
C HIS A 241 -17.14 -1.39 0.35
N TYR A 242 -15.94 -1.00 -0.10
CA TYR A 242 -15.13 -1.91 -0.90
C TYR A 242 -14.62 -3.10 -0.08
N MET A 243 -14.55 -2.98 1.24
CA MET A 243 -14.26 -4.11 2.14
C MET A 243 -15.45 -5.07 2.32
N ARG A 244 -16.63 -4.72 1.77
CA ARG A 244 -17.90 -5.46 1.95
C ARG A 244 -18.27 -5.63 3.43
N VAL A 245 -18.03 -4.61 4.25
CA VAL A 245 -18.42 -4.60 5.67
C VAL A 245 -19.52 -3.57 5.96
N THR A 246 -20.19 -3.06 4.93
CA THR A 246 -21.43 -2.28 5.06
C THR A 246 -22.63 -3.17 4.73
N LYS A 247 -23.85 -2.63 4.81
CA LYS A 247 -25.01 -3.32 4.23
C LYS A 247 -24.81 -3.46 2.72
N PRO A 248 -25.12 -4.62 2.11
CA PRO A 248 -25.04 -4.78 0.65
C PRO A 248 -25.92 -3.76 -0.06
N GLN A 249 -25.33 -3.01 -0.98
CA GLN A 249 -26.02 -2.00 -1.79
C GLN A 249 -25.20 -1.65 -3.04
N GLY A 250 -25.85 -0.99 -4.00
CA GLY A 250 -25.20 -0.51 -5.21
C GLY A 250 -24.87 -1.60 -6.22
N ARG A 251 -24.08 -1.23 -7.23
CA ARG A 251 -23.60 -2.15 -8.26
C ARG A 251 -22.66 -3.19 -7.66
N LEU A 252 -21.83 -2.79 -6.70
CA LEU A 252 -20.88 -3.73 -6.09
C LEU A 252 -21.58 -4.94 -5.47
N ALA A 253 -22.67 -4.72 -4.74
CA ALA A 253 -23.44 -5.81 -4.14
C ALA A 253 -24.18 -6.66 -5.19
N THR A 254 -24.53 -6.06 -6.33
CA THR A 254 -25.19 -6.76 -7.43
C THR A 254 -24.22 -7.71 -8.13
N SER A 255 -23.03 -7.22 -8.47
CA SER A 255 -22.00 -7.99 -9.19
C SER A 255 -21.22 -8.94 -8.27
N PHE A 256 -21.00 -8.56 -7.01
CA PHE A 256 -20.23 -9.32 -6.02
C PHE A 256 -21.05 -9.50 -4.73
N SER A 257 -22.06 -10.37 -4.81
CA SER A 257 -23.02 -10.62 -3.71
C SER A 257 -22.44 -11.44 -2.54
N ASN A 258 -21.25 -12.02 -2.69
CA ASN A 258 -20.60 -12.81 -1.65
C ASN A 258 -19.81 -11.94 -0.64
N ALA A 259 -19.50 -12.53 0.52
CA ALA A 259 -18.61 -11.99 1.55
C ALA A 259 -19.03 -10.67 2.22
N TRP A 260 -20.28 -10.21 2.01
CA TRP A 260 -20.79 -9.07 2.77
C TRP A 260 -20.98 -9.42 4.25
N ASP A 261 -20.43 -8.60 5.14
CA ASP A 261 -20.49 -8.80 6.59
C ASP A 261 -20.70 -7.45 7.31
N PRO A 262 -21.97 -6.98 7.38
CA PRO A 262 -22.30 -5.72 8.05
C PRO A 262 -22.08 -5.77 9.57
N GLU A 263 -21.95 -6.95 10.19
CA GLU A 263 -21.70 -7.06 11.63
C GLU A 263 -20.31 -6.53 11.99
N LEU A 264 -19.35 -6.67 11.07
CA LEU A 264 -18.01 -6.12 11.21
C LEU A 264 -17.94 -4.60 11.06
N GLN A 265 -18.99 -3.92 10.59
CA GLN A 265 -18.93 -2.50 10.24
C GLN A 265 -18.46 -1.62 11.41
N SER A 266 -18.98 -1.86 12.61
CA SER A 266 -18.66 -1.05 13.78
C SER A 266 -17.21 -1.24 14.22
N LEU A 267 -16.71 -2.48 14.19
CA LEU A 267 -15.33 -2.80 14.48
C LEU A 267 -14.39 -2.19 13.41
N ALA A 268 -14.71 -2.36 12.13
CA ALA A 268 -13.90 -1.84 11.03
C ALA A 268 -13.78 -0.30 11.11
N LYS A 269 -14.86 0.42 11.42
CA LYS A 269 -14.82 1.87 11.69
C LYS A 269 -13.82 2.21 12.79
N ARG A 270 -13.89 1.50 13.91
CA ARG A 270 -12.99 1.73 15.05
C ARG A 270 -11.54 1.42 14.69
N VAL A 271 -11.29 0.31 14.00
CA VAL A 271 -9.97 -0.07 13.51
C VAL A 271 -9.40 0.99 12.57
N CYS A 272 -10.17 1.48 11.59
CA CYS A 272 -9.70 2.55 10.71
C CYS A 272 -9.33 3.82 11.48
N ALA A 273 -10.08 4.19 12.52
CA ALA A 273 -9.75 5.35 13.35
C ALA A 273 -8.43 5.15 14.13
N GLU A 274 -8.25 4.00 14.78
CA GLU A 274 -7.00 3.66 15.49
C GLU A 274 -5.82 3.57 14.52
N ASN A 275 -6.06 3.07 13.31
CA ASN A 275 -5.08 2.98 12.24
C ASN A 275 -4.55 4.37 11.83
N ARG A 276 -5.45 5.36 11.65
CA ARG A 276 -5.05 6.77 11.41
C ARG A 276 -4.31 7.36 12.60
N ALA A 277 -4.83 7.15 13.82
CA ALA A 277 -4.21 7.67 15.03
C ALA A 277 -2.78 7.13 15.21
N TYR A 278 -2.60 5.83 15.03
CA TYR A 278 -1.28 5.20 15.16
C TYR A 278 -0.32 5.61 14.04
N GLN A 279 -0.81 5.77 12.81
CA GLN A 279 0.03 6.22 11.70
C GLN A 279 0.63 7.62 11.98
N ARG A 280 -0.09 8.53 12.65
CA ARG A 280 0.46 9.84 13.06
C ARG A 280 1.68 9.71 13.98
N VAL A 281 1.58 8.83 14.97
CA VAL A 281 2.70 8.53 15.89
C VAL A 281 3.86 7.88 15.13
N ARG A 282 3.54 6.94 14.23
CA ARG A 282 4.52 6.20 13.45
C ARG A 282 5.25 7.06 12.42
N THR A 283 4.59 8.05 11.82
CA THR A 283 5.17 8.95 10.82
C THR A 283 6.45 9.63 11.36
N ALA A 284 6.41 10.21 12.55
CA ALA A 284 7.58 10.86 13.14
C ALA A 284 8.77 9.89 13.33
N ARG A 285 8.48 8.64 13.73
CA ARG A 285 9.50 7.61 13.93
C ARG A 285 10.10 7.15 12.60
N LEU A 286 9.30 7.02 11.55
CA LEU A 286 9.77 6.70 10.21
C LEU A 286 10.67 7.81 9.65
N LEU A 287 10.27 9.07 9.78
CA LEU A 287 11.09 10.21 9.36
C LEU A 287 12.44 10.25 10.08
N LYS A 288 12.44 9.98 11.40
CA LYS A 288 13.69 9.83 12.17
C LYS A 288 14.53 8.66 11.66
N LYS A 289 13.91 7.51 11.41
CA LYS A 289 14.58 6.28 10.95
C LYS A 289 15.28 6.48 9.60
N TYR A 290 14.62 7.14 8.65
CA TYR A 290 15.15 7.37 7.30
C TYR A 290 16.11 8.56 7.21
N ARG A 291 16.27 9.39 8.25
CA ARG A 291 17.19 10.52 8.22
C ARG A 291 18.63 10.06 8.00
N LEU A 292 19.30 10.64 7.00
CA LEU A 292 20.75 10.49 6.82
C LEU A 292 21.50 11.51 7.67
N VAL A 293 22.67 11.14 8.14
CA VAL A 293 23.58 12.01 8.89
C VAL A 293 24.89 12.10 8.14
N GLN A 294 25.41 13.31 7.96
CA GLN A 294 26.72 13.50 7.35
C GLN A 294 27.81 13.34 8.40
N ARG A 295 28.82 12.51 8.14
CA ARG A 295 30.03 12.33 8.96
C ARG A 295 31.22 12.18 8.05
N ASP A 296 32.27 12.96 8.31
CA ASP A 296 33.53 12.94 7.54
C ASP A 296 33.32 13.09 6.02
N GLY A 297 32.35 13.91 5.62
CA GLY A 297 31.99 14.16 4.23
C GLY A 297 31.07 13.11 3.60
N GLU A 298 30.82 11.97 4.27
CA GLU A 298 29.97 10.89 3.76
C GLU A 298 28.58 10.88 4.40
N TRP A 299 27.58 10.40 3.65
CA TRP A 299 26.22 10.21 4.15
C TRP A 299 26.04 8.83 4.78
N HIS A 300 25.58 8.81 6.02
CA HIS A 300 25.35 7.58 6.79
C HIS A 300 23.87 7.40 7.09
N CYS A 301 23.38 6.16 6.94
CA CYS A 301 22.05 5.78 7.41
C CYS A 301 22.08 5.39 8.90
N SER A 302 20.91 5.18 9.50
CA SER A 302 20.84 4.72 10.88
C SER A 302 21.41 3.31 11.05
N GLN A 303 22.00 3.03 12.21
CA GLN A 303 22.55 1.71 12.54
C GLN A 303 21.49 0.61 12.46
N GLU A 304 20.24 0.92 12.80
CA GLU A 304 19.10 0.01 12.65
C GLU A 304 18.88 -0.40 11.18
N LEU A 305 18.87 0.55 10.25
CA LEU A 305 18.69 0.27 8.82
C LEU A 305 19.88 -0.51 8.25
N SER A 306 21.10 -0.13 8.63
CA SER A 306 22.31 -0.86 8.25
C SER A 306 22.25 -2.30 8.73
N ALA A 307 22.01 -2.54 10.02
CA ALA A 307 21.90 -3.89 10.59
C ALA A 307 20.80 -4.71 9.91
N ALA A 308 19.62 -4.13 9.69
CA ALA A 308 18.51 -4.80 9.01
C ALA A 308 18.84 -5.22 7.57
N SER A 309 19.70 -4.47 6.88
CA SER A 309 20.17 -4.78 5.53
C SER A 309 21.37 -5.73 5.47
N GLY A 310 21.79 -6.30 6.61
CA GLY A 310 22.99 -7.15 6.68
C GLY A 310 24.29 -6.35 6.84
N GLY A 311 24.22 -5.15 7.40
CA GLY A 311 25.39 -4.30 7.69
C GLY A 311 25.81 -3.36 6.55
N LEU A 312 25.00 -3.22 5.49
CA LEU A 312 25.34 -2.34 4.38
C LEU A 312 25.37 -0.87 4.83
N THR A 313 26.32 -0.13 4.27
CA THR A 313 26.37 1.33 4.33
C THR A 313 25.36 1.94 3.35
N TYR A 314 25.05 3.23 3.52
CA TYR A 314 24.13 3.92 2.62
C TYR A 314 24.58 3.86 1.14
N SER A 315 25.86 4.09 0.88
CA SER A 315 26.41 4.06 -0.48
C SER A 315 26.34 2.67 -1.12
N GLU A 316 26.55 1.61 -0.33
CA GLU A 316 26.37 0.23 -0.79
C GLU A 316 24.91 -0.11 -1.09
N MET A 317 23.96 0.39 -0.29
CA MET A 317 22.53 0.24 -0.55
C MET A 317 22.13 0.91 -1.87
N VAL A 318 22.62 2.14 -2.13
CA VAL A 318 22.40 2.84 -3.41
C VAL A 318 22.94 2.02 -4.58
N LYS A 319 24.20 1.56 -4.51
CA LYS A 319 24.81 0.72 -5.55
C LYS A 319 24.07 -0.60 -5.75
N ALA A 320 23.57 -1.20 -4.68
CA ALA A 320 22.77 -2.43 -4.77
C ALA A 320 21.45 -2.19 -5.51
N ALA A 321 20.77 -1.08 -5.23
CA ALA A 321 19.55 -0.68 -5.92
C ALA A 321 19.79 -0.37 -7.41
N GLU A 322 20.90 0.28 -7.74
CA GLU A 322 21.31 0.55 -9.12
C GLU A 322 21.55 -0.74 -9.89
N ARG A 323 22.38 -1.65 -9.35
CA ARG A 323 22.65 -2.96 -9.96
C ARG A 323 21.39 -3.80 -10.18
N ALA A 324 20.42 -3.69 -9.26
CA ALA A 324 19.16 -4.41 -9.35
C ALA A 324 18.13 -3.75 -10.30
N GLY A 325 18.45 -2.61 -10.90
CA GLY A 325 17.52 -1.88 -11.77
C GLY A 325 16.31 -1.32 -11.02
N PHE A 326 16.47 -0.89 -9.76
CA PHE A 326 15.34 -0.52 -8.90
C PHE A 326 14.45 0.60 -9.48
N ARG A 327 15.04 1.58 -10.18
CA ARG A 327 14.27 2.62 -10.89
C ARG A 327 13.37 2.04 -11.99
N ARG A 328 13.86 1.05 -12.73
CA ARG A 328 13.06 0.32 -13.72
C ARG A 328 11.91 -0.43 -13.05
N ALA A 329 12.15 -1.08 -11.92
CA ALA A 329 11.08 -1.75 -11.16
C ALA A 329 10.01 -0.75 -10.68
N LEU A 330 10.41 0.45 -10.24
CA LEU A 330 9.48 1.52 -9.87
C LEU A 330 8.68 2.06 -11.07
N TRP A 331 9.32 2.19 -12.24
CA TRP A 331 8.61 2.51 -13.47
C TRP A 331 7.58 1.43 -13.81
N GLN A 332 7.95 0.15 -13.83
CA GLN A 332 7.02 -0.97 -14.06
C GLN A 332 5.84 -0.95 -13.08
N MET A 333 6.10 -0.59 -11.82
CA MET A 333 5.05 -0.41 -10.83
C MET A 333 4.09 0.72 -11.19
N GLY A 334 4.61 1.90 -11.54
CA GLY A 334 3.80 3.03 -11.99
C GLY A 334 2.95 2.70 -13.23
N GLU A 335 3.52 1.95 -14.17
CA GLU A 335 2.84 1.47 -15.37
C GLU A 335 1.66 0.54 -15.04
N ALA A 336 1.87 -0.41 -14.14
CA ALA A 336 0.84 -1.34 -13.73
C ALA A 336 -0.31 -0.64 -12.97
N VAL A 337 0.02 0.33 -12.12
CA VAL A 337 -0.97 1.16 -11.42
C VAL A 337 -1.78 1.98 -12.41
N ALA A 338 -1.10 2.67 -13.34
CA ALA A 338 -1.76 3.47 -14.37
C ALA A 338 -2.69 2.62 -15.24
N LYS A 339 -2.27 1.39 -15.60
CA LYS A 339 -3.11 0.46 -16.34
C LYS A 339 -4.42 0.17 -15.62
N LEU A 340 -4.38 -0.20 -14.33
CA LEU A 340 -5.62 -0.49 -13.60
C LEU A 340 -6.51 0.75 -13.47
N ILE A 341 -5.92 1.93 -13.24
CA ILE A 341 -6.66 3.20 -13.21
C ILE A 341 -7.40 3.42 -14.54
N ILE A 342 -6.73 3.25 -15.67
CA ILE A 342 -7.31 3.41 -17.00
C ILE A 342 -8.44 2.40 -17.23
N ASP A 343 -8.19 1.13 -16.94
CA ASP A 343 -9.19 0.06 -17.07
C ASP A 343 -10.47 0.37 -16.26
N VAL A 344 -10.33 0.96 -15.07
CA VAL A 344 -11.46 1.39 -14.23
C VAL A 344 -12.17 2.62 -14.81
N VAL A 345 -11.42 3.63 -15.24
CA VAL A 345 -12.00 4.86 -15.80
C VAL A 345 -12.81 4.55 -17.07
N GLU A 346 -12.32 3.67 -17.94
CA GLU A 346 -13.02 3.23 -19.14
C GLU A 346 -14.36 2.51 -18.83
N ARG A 347 -14.46 1.85 -17.68
CA ARG A 347 -15.66 1.13 -17.22
C ARG A 347 -16.69 2.03 -16.53
N VAL A 348 -16.33 3.27 -16.18
CA VAL A 348 -17.20 4.22 -15.47
C VAL A 348 -17.37 5.49 -16.33
N PRO A 349 -18.35 5.55 -17.24
CA PRO A 349 -18.50 6.64 -18.20
C PRO A 349 -18.53 8.05 -17.59
N GLU A 350 -19.22 8.21 -16.46
CA GLU A 350 -19.29 9.49 -15.72
C GLU A 350 -17.92 9.92 -15.18
N LEU A 351 -17.09 8.96 -14.75
CA LEU A 351 -15.73 9.23 -14.30
C LEU A 351 -14.83 9.57 -15.49
N ALA A 352 -14.96 8.85 -16.61
CA ALA A 352 -14.24 9.15 -17.84
C ALA A 352 -14.56 10.57 -18.33
N GLU A 353 -15.82 10.99 -18.32
CA GLU A 353 -16.22 12.36 -18.66
C GLU A 353 -15.53 13.42 -17.78
N ARG A 354 -15.52 13.21 -16.45
CA ARG A 354 -14.86 14.12 -15.50
C ARG A 354 -13.35 14.24 -15.72
N LEU A 355 -12.72 13.20 -16.27
CA LEU A 355 -11.26 13.10 -16.44
C LEU A 355 -10.80 13.37 -17.89
N ARG A 356 -11.67 13.81 -18.80
CA ARG A 356 -11.29 14.26 -20.14
C ARG A 356 -10.65 15.66 -20.07
N GLY A 357 -9.36 15.78 -20.38
CA GLY A 357 -8.68 17.07 -20.52
C GLY A 357 -7.27 17.02 -21.14
N ALA A 358 -7.03 17.81 -22.19
CA ALA A 358 -5.83 17.82 -23.04
C ALA A 358 -4.48 17.82 -22.28
N SER A 359 -3.55 16.96 -22.71
CA SER A 359 -2.21 16.77 -22.12
C SER A 359 -1.18 17.72 -22.73
N ASN A 360 -0.36 18.37 -21.88
CA ASN A 360 0.76 19.25 -22.27
C ASN A 360 2.16 18.70 -21.93
N VAL A 361 2.33 17.40 -21.60
CA VAL A 361 3.65 16.74 -21.57
C VAL A 361 3.46 15.30 -22.04
N SER A 362 4.15 14.90 -23.11
CA SER A 362 3.96 13.58 -23.72
C SER A 362 4.66 12.47 -22.92
N TRP A 363 4.06 11.27 -22.93
CA TRP A 363 4.63 10.05 -22.37
C TRP A 363 6.02 9.73 -22.92
N GLU A 364 6.25 10.02 -24.20
CA GLU A 364 7.56 9.89 -24.86
C GLU A 364 8.65 10.68 -24.12
N GLU A 365 8.32 11.82 -23.52
CA GLU A 365 9.30 12.62 -22.80
C GLU A 365 9.68 12.01 -21.43
N LEU A 366 8.73 11.41 -20.71
CA LEU A 366 9.00 10.70 -19.46
C LEU A 366 9.72 9.37 -19.70
N GLU A 367 9.28 8.61 -20.69
CA GLU A 367 9.85 7.33 -21.08
C GLU A 367 11.32 7.46 -21.51
N ARG A 368 11.66 8.51 -22.28
CA ARG A 368 13.04 8.81 -22.67
C ARG A 368 13.96 9.10 -21.48
N ARG A 369 13.44 9.72 -20.42
CA ARG A 369 14.24 10.07 -19.22
C ARG A 369 14.51 8.84 -18.34
N TRP A 370 13.56 7.91 -18.27
CA TRP A 370 13.63 6.76 -17.35
C TRP A 370 14.18 5.48 -17.98
N LYS A 371 14.25 5.39 -19.31
CA LYS A 371 14.90 4.26 -20.01
C LYS A 371 16.44 4.35 -20.09
N ARG A 372 17.06 5.41 -19.57
CA ARG A 372 18.53 5.52 -19.53
C ARG A 372 19.09 4.70 -18.36
N PRO A 373 20.13 3.87 -18.59
CA PRO A 373 20.74 3.05 -17.55
C PRO A 373 21.36 3.86 -16.41
#